data_AF-A0A083ZWF1-F1
#
_entry.id   AF-A0A083ZWF1-F1
#
_cell.length_a   1.000
_cell.length_b   1.000
_cell.length_c   1.000
_cell.angle_alpha   90.00
_cell.angle_beta   90.00
_cell.angle_gamma   90.00
#
_symmetry.space_group_name_H-M   'P 1'
#
loop_
_entity.id
_entity.type
_entity.pdbx_description
1 polymer ?
#
loop_
_entity_poly.entity_id
_entity_poly.type
_entity_poly.pdbx_seq_one_letter_code
_entity_poly.pdbx_strand_id
1 'polypeptide(L)'
;MIPRFAPFSKKYLRVAIIPVVLTSSILTSSLIRNAIDITLLEIITGLSAICLSIVWTMMRDGRGYWAYSIFTARAFESPEVLAGYTQRNIEGMAKLLYRPFWASLVTLSLVVALSCLIWLGGADWRYTLIALLGVVILPTLMLIQLNKSIPFNIILALNSYNDINAYRPRQRSLPGYVAEDLLLSLLINFALVFPIARKPAFSLAAGYSDPAFVIAFMILMGIVILFMLAFASRSRRYVLFGEILNGTLDTDTAPFAPWSFTSKLTRFKRALIWLLATLLWSIVICLIFAAWHITPQFIPLYLCALLPLLAVYCVERYQTLYSNFNEALEMRKRHLAHANPKAIK
;
A
#
# COMPACT_ATOMS: atom_id res chain seq x y z
N MET A 1 -8.26 0.14 32.30
CA MET A 1 -6.80 0.25 32.51
C MET A 1 -6.13 0.47 31.17
N ILE A 2 -5.26 1.48 31.04
CA ILE A 2 -4.48 1.70 29.80
C ILE A 2 -3.51 0.52 29.63
N PRO A 3 -3.43 -0.12 28.44
CA PRO A 3 -2.57 -1.28 28.25
C PRO A 3 -1.08 -0.90 28.29
N ARG A 4 -0.25 -1.82 28.78
CA ARG A 4 1.22 -1.79 28.64
C ARG A 4 1.65 -1.96 27.17
N PHE A 5 2.91 -1.68 26.84
CA PHE A 5 3.38 -1.78 25.44
C PHE A 5 3.25 -3.20 24.91
N ALA A 6 3.71 -4.21 25.65
CA ALA A 6 3.65 -5.60 25.21
C ALA A 6 2.23 -6.11 24.82
N PRO A 7 1.18 -5.97 25.68
CA PRO A 7 -0.16 -6.38 25.29
C PRO A 7 -0.75 -5.53 24.15
N PHE A 8 -0.41 -4.24 24.08
CA PHE A 8 -0.83 -3.37 22.98
C PHE A 8 -0.20 -3.78 21.65
N SER A 9 1.10 -4.07 21.61
CA SER A 9 1.82 -4.59 20.44
C SER A 9 1.28 -5.94 19.98
N LYS A 10 0.95 -6.85 20.90
CA LYS A 10 0.31 -8.14 20.57
C LYS A 10 -1.05 -7.94 19.92
N LYS A 11 -1.88 -7.02 20.44
CA LYS A 11 -3.18 -6.68 19.84
C LYS A 11 -3.00 -6.09 18.44
N TYR A 12 -2.07 -5.17 18.28
CA TYR A 12 -1.73 -4.57 16.98
C TYR A 12 -1.35 -5.63 15.95
N LEU A 13 -0.48 -6.58 16.30
CA LEU A 13 -0.09 -7.68 15.42
C LEU A 13 -1.27 -8.57 15.04
N ARG A 14 -2.10 -8.98 16.01
CA ARG A 14 -3.30 -9.80 15.73
C ARG A 14 -4.24 -9.13 14.73
N VAL A 15 -4.45 -7.83 14.87
CA VAL A 15 -5.26 -7.05 13.93
C VAL A 15 -4.59 -6.95 12.56
N ALA A 16 -3.26 -6.90 12.50
CA ALA A 16 -2.51 -6.86 11.24
C ALA A 16 -2.51 -8.20 10.48
N ILE A 17 -2.71 -9.35 11.13
CA ILE A 17 -2.75 -10.68 10.47
C ILE A 17 -3.79 -10.69 9.35
N ILE A 18 -5.01 -10.27 9.66
CA ILE A 18 -6.16 -10.35 8.74
C ILE A 18 -5.89 -9.61 7.43
N PRO A 19 -5.60 -8.30 7.41
CA PRO A 19 -5.38 -7.59 6.14
C PRO A 19 -4.15 -8.09 5.37
N VAL A 20 -3.12 -8.58 6.05
CA VAL A 20 -1.89 -9.08 5.40
C VAL A 20 -2.14 -10.38 4.68
N VAL A 21 -2.69 -11.36 5.41
CA VAL A 21 -3.01 -12.67 4.83
C VAL A 21 -4.07 -12.52 3.75
N LEU A 22 -5.13 -11.73 3.99
CA LEU A 22 -6.19 -11.53 3.01
C LEU A 22 -5.67 -10.88 1.72
N THR A 23 -4.92 -9.78 1.83
CA THR A 23 -4.38 -9.08 0.64
C THR A 23 -3.41 -9.98 -0.11
N SER A 24 -2.50 -10.65 0.60
CA SER A 24 -1.54 -11.56 -0.03
C SER A 24 -2.24 -12.73 -0.71
N SER A 25 -3.28 -13.29 -0.10
CA SER A 25 -4.05 -14.41 -0.66
C SER A 25 -4.80 -14.02 -1.93
N ILE A 26 -5.50 -12.86 -1.91
CA ILE A 26 -6.23 -12.36 -3.08
C ILE A 26 -5.28 -12.10 -4.24
N LEU A 27 -4.15 -11.42 -4.00
CA LEU A 27 -3.20 -11.09 -5.06
C LEU A 27 -2.44 -12.32 -5.57
N THR A 28 -2.08 -13.27 -4.69
CA THR A 28 -1.44 -14.54 -5.09
C THR A 28 -2.41 -15.40 -5.90
N SER A 29 -3.68 -15.48 -5.49
CA SER A 29 -4.72 -16.15 -6.27
C SER A 29 -4.88 -15.53 -7.65
N SER A 30 -4.87 -14.19 -7.73
CA SER A 30 -4.88 -13.46 -9.01
C SER A 30 -3.67 -13.82 -9.87
N LEU A 31 -2.45 -13.83 -9.31
CA LEU A 31 -1.22 -14.20 -10.03
C LEU A 31 -1.34 -15.60 -10.64
N ILE A 32 -1.73 -16.59 -9.83
CA ILE A 32 -1.90 -17.98 -10.25
C ILE A 32 -2.95 -18.10 -11.35
N ARG A 33 -4.10 -17.42 -11.21
CA ARG A 33 -5.18 -17.50 -12.19
C ARG A 33 -4.85 -16.76 -13.49
N ASN A 34 -4.00 -15.75 -13.46
CA ASN A 34 -3.75 -14.88 -14.61
C ASN A 34 -2.66 -15.40 -15.54
N ALA A 35 -1.69 -16.16 -15.03
CA ALA A 35 -0.60 -16.71 -15.82
C ALA A 35 -0.91 -18.13 -16.33
N ILE A 36 -0.92 -18.30 -17.65
CA ILE A 36 -0.79 -19.63 -18.29
C ILE A 36 0.70 -19.98 -18.31
N ASP A 37 1.04 -21.18 -17.84
CA ASP A 37 2.40 -21.71 -17.74
C ASP A 37 3.37 -20.71 -17.09
N ILE A 38 3.13 -20.41 -15.81
CA ILE A 38 3.83 -19.34 -15.11
C ILE A 38 5.35 -19.54 -15.14
N THR A 39 6.06 -18.53 -15.65
CA THR A 39 7.52 -18.54 -15.77
C THR A 39 8.18 -18.15 -14.45
N LEU A 40 9.45 -18.51 -14.24
CA LEU A 40 10.20 -18.11 -13.06
C LEU A 40 10.21 -16.58 -12.87
N LEU A 41 10.37 -15.83 -13.95
CA LEU A 41 10.37 -14.37 -13.90
C LEU A 41 9.02 -13.81 -13.41
N GLU A 42 7.89 -14.41 -13.82
CA GLU A 42 6.56 -14.02 -13.38
C GLU A 42 6.29 -14.38 -11.92
N ILE A 43 6.81 -15.52 -11.44
CA ILE A 43 6.78 -15.87 -10.02
C ILE A 43 7.53 -14.81 -9.22
N ILE A 44 8.77 -14.51 -9.62
CA ILE A 44 9.64 -13.54 -8.94
C ILE A 44 8.97 -12.17 -8.93
N THR A 45 8.61 -11.64 -10.09
CA THR A 45 8.02 -10.29 -10.23
C THR A 45 6.67 -10.17 -9.54
N GLY A 46 5.79 -11.17 -9.69
CA GLY A 46 4.49 -11.23 -9.03
C GLY A 46 4.58 -11.23 -7.52
N LEU A 47 5.27 -12.22 -6.94
CA LEU A 47 5.41 -12.33 -5.50
C LEU A 47 6.22 -11.17 -4.90
N SER A 48 7.22 -10.67 -5.63
CA SER A 48 7.99 -9.49 -5.23
C SER A 48 7.12 -8.24 -5.17
N ALA A 49 6.27 -8.00 -6.18
CA ALA A 49 5.38 -6.85 -6.21
C ALA A 49 4.39 -6.87 -5.03
N ILE A 50 3.77 -8.03 -4.79
CA ILE A 50 2.86 -8.25 -3.66
C ILE A 50 3.61 -7.96 -2.35
N CYS A 51 4.76 -8.59 -2.17
CA CYS A 51 5.50 -8.52 -0.93
C CYS A 51 6.05 -7.12 -0.65
N LEU A 52 6.64 -6.48 -1.66
CA LEU A 52 7.18 -5.14 -1.60
C LEU A 52 6.10 -4.14 -1.20
N SER A 53 4.91 -4.23 -1.80
CA SER A 53 3.82 -3.30 -1.51
C SER A 53 3.36 -3.34 -0.04
N ILE A 54 3.29 -4.54 0.54
CA ILE A 54 2.86 -4.74 1.92
C ILE A 54 3.96 -4.29 2.88
N VAL A 55 5.19 -4.79 2.71
CA VAL A 55 6.33 -4.49 3.60
C VAL A 55 6.67 -3.01 3.57
N TRP A 56 6.75 -2.40 2.38
CA TRP A 56 7.04 -0.97 2.25
C TRP A 56 6.02 -0.15 3.02
N THR A 57 4.73 -0.43 2.81
CA THR A 57 3.65 0.31 3.47
C THR A 57 3.67 0.13 4.99
N MET A 58 3.90 -1.09 5.48
CA MET A 58 4.02 -1.35 6.93
C MET A 58 5.16 -0.57 7.57
N MET A 59 6.35 -0.64 6.97
CA MET A 59 7.55 -0.01 7.53
C MET A 59 7.47 1.51 7.43
N ARG A 60 6.85 2.03 6.36
CA ARG A 60 6.61 3.46 6.18
C ARG A 60 5.62 3.99 7.21
N ASP A 61 4.46 3.35 7.34
CA ASP A 61 3.33 3.84 8.13
C ASP A 61 3.50 3.53 9.64
N GLY A 62 4.35 2.54 9.99
CA GLY A 62 4.58 2.12 11.37
C GLY A 62 5.12 3.24 12.27
N ARG A 63 5.98 4.10 11.74
CA ARG A 63 6.57 5.22 12.51
C ARG A 63 5.52 6.21 12.98
N GLY A 64 4.68 6.70 12.07
CA GLY A 64 3.58 7.61 12.40
C GLY A 64 2.57 6.98 13.35
N TYR A 65 2.22 5.71 13.14
CA TYR A 65 1.27 5.02 14.02
C TYR A 65 1.76 4.89 15.47
N TRP A 66 3.05 4.54 15.66
CA TRP A 66 3.62 4.41 17.00
C TRP A 66 3.84 5.78 17.66
N ALA A 67 4.25 6.81 16.90
CA ALA A 67 4.28 8.19 17.40
C ALA A 67 2.91 8.63 17.91
N TYR A 68 1.85 8.43 17.12
CA TYR A 68 0.48 8.69 17.55
C TYR A 68 0.12 7.95 18.85
N SER A 69 0.42 6.65 18.92
CA SER A 69 0.04 5.80 20.05
C SER A 69 0.72 6.23 21.36
N ILE A 70 1.97 6.68 21.28
CA ILE A 70 2.75 7.14 22.43
C ILE A 70 2.32 8.55 22.86
N PHE A 71 2.26 9.51 21.94
CA PHE A 71 1.90 10.90 22.25
C PHE A 71 0.48 11.03 22.81
N THR A 72 -0.43 10.11 22.44
CA THR A 72 -1.80 10.08 22.98
C THR A 72 -1.99 9.15 24.18
N ALA A 73 -0.89 8.62 24.74
CA ALA A 73 -0.89 7.71 25.89
C ALA A 73 -1.83 6.50 25.73
N ARG A 74 -1.99 5.98 24.51
CA ARG A 74 -2.80 4.77 24.24
C ARG A 74 -2.17 3.50 24.82
N ALA A 75 -0.87 3.54 25.05
CA ALA A 75 -0.15 2.56 25.83
C ALA A 75 0.77 3.29 26.81
N PHE A 76 0.89 2.77 28.03
CA PHE A 76 1.64 3.39 29.12
C PHE A 76 2.49 2.35 29.85
N GLU A 77 3.71 2.75 30.21
CA GLU A 77 4.63 1.98 31.06
C GLU A 77 5.07 2.85 32.23
N SER A 78 5.63 2.24 33.29
CA SER A 78 6.21 3.01 34.38
C SER A 78 7.40 3.86 33.90
N PRO A 79 7.69 5.01 34.56
CA PRO A 79 8.81 5.87 34.20
C PRO A 79 10.16 5.14 34.15
N GLU A 80 10.38 4.18 35.04
CA GLU A 80 11.57 3.32 35.08
C GLU A 80 11.72 2.48 33.82
N VAL A 81 10.62 1.85 33.37
CA VAL A 81 10.61 1.04 32.14
C VAL A 81 10.82 1.93 30.91
N LEU A 82 10.19 3.10 30.87
CA LEU A 82 10.38 4.11 29.82
C LEU A 82 11.83 4.55 29.70
N ALA A 83 12.50 4.84 30.83
CA ALA A 83 13.92 5.17 30.87
C ALA A 83 14.79 4.02 30.32
N GLY A 84 14.44 2.76 30.67
CA GLY A 84 15.09 1.59 30.10
C GLY A 84 14.90 1.44 28.58
N TYR A 85 13.80 1.91 28.01
CA TYR A 85 13.58 1.91 26.56
C TYR A 85 14.41 3.00 25.85
N THR A 86 14.51 4.20 26.41
CA THR A 86 15.27 5.31 25.80
C THR A 86 16.78 5.14 25.93
N GLN A 87 17.25 4.41 26.95
CA GLN A 87 18.67 4.04 27.09
C GLN A 87 19.12 2.92 26.13
N ARG A 88 18.19 2.18 25.52
CA ARG A 88 18.55 1.16 24.52
C ARG A 88 19.03 1.84 23.25
N ASN A 89 20.34 1.75 22.99
CA ASN A 89 20.91 2.22 21.74
C ASN A 89 20.31 1.47 20.55
N ILE A 90 19.70 2.24 19.66
CA ILE A 90 19.26 1.77 18.34
C ILE A 90 20.45 1.83 17.38
N GLU A 91 21.45 0.98 17.61
CA GLU A 91 22.66 0.94 16.79
C GLU A 91 22.79 -0.37 16.00
N GLY A 92 23.56 -0.32 14.91
CA GLY A 92 23.86 -1.48 14.06
C GLY A 92 22.77 -1.90 13.07
N MET A 93 22.78 -3.18 12.69
CA MET A 93 21.95 -3.75 11.62
C MET A 93 20.45 -3.56 11.83
N ALA A 94 19.97 -3.53 13.07
CA ALA A 94 18.55 -3.30 13.39
C ALA A 94 18.05 -1.95 12.86
N LYS A 95 18.87 -0.89 12.96
CA LYS A 95 18.53 0.44 12.44
C LYS A 95 18.41 0.47 10.92
N LEU A 96 19.18 -0.37 10.25
CA LEU A 96 19.15 -0.52 8.80
C LEU A 96 17.91 -1.35 8.39
N LEU A 97 17.74 -2.53 8.98
CA LEU A 97 16.73 -3.54 8.64
C LEU A 97 15.28 -3.07 8.79
N TYR A 98 14.99 -2.08 9.63
CA TYR A 98 13.63 -1.56 9.85
C TYR A 98 13.38 -0.21 9.16
N ARG A 99 14.27 0.23 8.27
CA ARG A 99 13.97 1.30 7.31
C ARG A 99 13.20 0.71 6.12
N PRO A 100 12.19 1.41 5.56
CA PRO A 100 11.36 0.87 4.48
C PRO A 100 12.16 0.27 3.31
N PHE A 101 13.19 0.98 2.85
CA PHE A 101 14.02 0.50 1.74
C PHE A 101 14.74 -0.81 2.02
N TRP A 102 15.49 -0.89 3.13
CA TRP A 102 16.28 -2.08 3.47
C TRP A 102 15.41 -3.24 3.91
N ALA A 103 14.33 -2.96 4.65
CA ALA A 103 13.32 -3.94 4.98
C ALA A 103 12.77 -4.61 3.73
N SER A 104 12.39 -3.82 2.74
CA SER A 104 11.92 -4.29 1.44
C SER A 104 12.99 -5.04 0.67
N LEU A 105 14.22 -4.55 0.62
CA LEU A 105 15.33 -5.20 -0.11
C LEU A 105 15.61 -6.61 0.42
N VAL A 106 15.71 -6.76 1.75
CA VAL A 106 15.93 -8.09 2.37
C VAL A 106 14.78 -9.04 2.05
N THR A 107 13.54 -8.56 2.13
CA THR A 107 12.39 -9.41 1.83
C THR A 107 12.32 -9.76 0.34
N LEU A 108 12.70 -8.86 -0.56
CA LEU A 108 12.82 -9.15 -1.99
C LEU A 108 13.88 -10.22 -2.28
N SER A 109 15.07 -10.11 -1.67
CA SER A 109 16.11 -11.14 -1.82
C SER A 109 15.62 -12.52 -1.37
N LEU A 110 14.85 -12.57 -0.29
CA LEU A 110 14.24 -13.81 0.20
C LEU A 110 13.17 -14.34 -0.76
N VAL A 111 12.34 -13.46 -1.34
CA VAL A 111 11.34 -13.85 -2.36
C VAL A 111 12.03 -14.46 -3.58
N VAL A 112 13.12 -13.86 -4.07
CA VAL A 112 13.88 -14.40 -5.21
C VAL A 112 14.42 -15.79 -4.88
N ALA A 113 15.08 -15.94 -3.74
CA ALA A 113 15.63 -17.23 -3.31
C ALA A 113 14.54 -18.32 -3.19
N LEU A 114 13.42 -17.99 -2.54
CA LEU A 114 12.30 -18.92 -2.39
C LEU A 114 11.63 -19.25 -3.74
N SER A 115 11.54 -18.28 -4.65
CA SER A 115 10.99 -18.50 -6.01
C SER A 115 11.88 -19.43 -6.84
N CYS A 116 13.21 -19.32 -6.71
CA CYS A 116 14.15 -20.25 -7.32
C CYS A 116 13.98 -21.67 -6.75
N LEU A 117 13.77 -21.82 -5.44
CA LEU A 117 13.50 -23.12 -4.82
C LEU A 117 12.19 -23.74 -5.33
N ILE A 118 11.13 -22.94 -5.54
CA ILE A 118 9.90 -23.41 -6.18
C ILE A 118 10.19 -23.98 -7.57
N TRP A 119 11.03 -23.29 -8.34
CA TRP A 119 11.37 -23.71 -9.71
C TRP A 119 12.07 -25.07 -9.75
N LEU A 120 12.93 -25.35 -8.76
CA LEU A 120 13.60 -26.63 -8.58
C LEU A 120 12.63 -27.77 -8.18
N GLY A 121 11.47 -27.44 -7.61
CA GLY A 121 10.46 -28.41 -7.17
C GLY A 121 9.69 -29.13 -8.29
N GLY A 122 9.98 -28.83 -9.56
CA GLY A 122 9.35 -29.48 -10.71
C GLY A 122 8.01 -28.86 -11.11
N ALA A 123 7.57 -29.12 -12.35
CA ALA A 123 6.41 -28.46 -12.97
C ALA A 123 5.08 -28.76 -12.26
N ASP A 124 4.89 -30.02 -11.82
CA ASP A 124 3.64 -30.50 -11.24
C ASP A 124 3.26 -29.80 -9.93
N TRP A 125 4.26 -29.35 -9.17
CA TRP A 125 4.06 -28.72 -7.86
C TRP A 125 4.09 -27.19 -7.92
N ARG A 126 4.39 -26.57 -9.07
CA ARG A 126 4.64 -25.12 -9.17
C ARG A 126 3.51 -24.29 -8.59
N TYR A 127 2.28 -24.51 -9.05
CA TYR A 127 1.13 -23.71 -8.61
C TYR A 127 0.81 -23.89 -7.13
N THR A 128 0.93 -25.12 -6.61
CA THR A 128 0.74 -25.42 -5.18
C THR A 128 1.81 -24.75 -4.33
N LEU A 129 3.07 -24.79 -4.77
CA LEU A 129 4.19 -24.17 -4.07
C LEU A 129 4.12 -22.62 -4.11
N ILE A 130 3.65 -22.02 -5.21
CA ILE A 130 3.38 -20.59 -5.30
C ILE A 130 2.26 -20.20 -4.33
N ALA A 131 1.19 -20.99 -4.27
CA ALA A 131 0.10 -20.76 -3.33
C ALA A 131 0.58 -20.84 -1.87
N LEU A 132 1.33 -21.88 -1.52
CA LEU A 132 1.92 -22.03 -0.19
C LEU A 132 2.84 -20.85 0.16
N LEU A 133 3.68 -20.43 -0.78
CA LEU A 133 4.60 -19.32 -0.61
C LEU A 133 3.85 -18.00 -0.41
N GLY A 134 2.93 -17.65 -1.31
CA GLY A 134 2.23 -16.37 -1.30
C GLY A 134 1.11 -16.24 -0.25
N VAL A 135 0.50 -17.35 0.18
CA VAL A 135 -0.62 -17.35 1.15
C VAL A 135 -0.13 -17.56 2.59
N VAL A 136 0.91 -18.37 2.80
CA VAL A 136 1.33 -18.77 4.14
C VAL A 136 2.71 -18.22 4.48
N ILE A 137 3.74 -18.59 3.70
CA ILE A 137 5.14 -18.33 4.05
C ILE A 137 5.43 -16.82 4.01
N LEU A 138 5.12 -16.13 2.91
CA LEU A 138 5.39 -14.69 2.76
C LEU A 138 4.62 -13.84 3.77
N PRO A 139 3.29 -14.02 3.99
CA PRO A 139 2.57 -13.31 5.04
C PRO A 139 3.17 -13.54 6.44
N THR A 140 3.59 -14.76 6.75
CA THR A 140 4.25 -15.07 8.02
C THR A 140 5.56 -14.31 8.18
N LEU A 141 6.39 -14.27 7.14
CA LEU A 141 7.64 -13.52 7.13
C LEU A 141 7.41 -12.01 7.30
N MET A 142 6.41 -11.44 6.61
CA MET A 142 6.02 -10.03 6.77
C MET A 142 5.58 -9.72 8.21
N LEU A 143 4.80 -10.61 8.83
CA LEU A 143 4.33 -10.44 10.20
C LEU A 143 5.48 -10.57 11.22
N ILE A 144 6.44 -11.47 10.98
CA ILE A 144 7.67 -11.56 11.78
C ILE A 144 8.46 -10.25 11.67
N GLN A 145 8.62 -9.72 10.45
CA GLN A 145 9.30 -8.45 10.21
C GLN A 145 8.58 -7.29 10.91
N LEU A 146 7.24 -7.24 10.81
CA LEU A 146 6.43 -6.26 11.51
C LEU A 146 6.62 -6.36 13.03
N ASN A 147 6.54 -7.56 13.61
CA ASN A 147 6.74 -7.79 15.04
C ASN A 147 8.10 -7.30 15.50
N LYS A 148 9.16 -7.63 14.76
CA LYS A 148 10.53 -7.18 15.07
C LYS A 148 10.72 -5.67 14.90
N SER A 149 9.94 -5.02 14.04
CA SER A 149 10.00 -3.56 13.85
C SER A 149 9.32 -2.75 14.97
N ILE A 150 8.41 -3.36 15.74
CA ILE A 150 7.61 -2.65 16.75
C ILE A 150 8.49 -2.02 17.85
N PRO A 151 9.41 -2.76 18.52
CA PRO A 151 10.27 -2.15 19.53
C PRO A 151 11.09 -0.98 18.98
N PHE A 152 11.59 -1.12 17.75
CA PHE A 152 12.33 -0.07 17.07
C PHE A 152 11.48 1.19 16.86
N ASN A 153 10.23 1.04 16.38
CA ASN A 153 9.31 2.16 16.20
C ASN A 153 8.90 2.82 17.52
N ILE A 154 8.76 2.03 18.60
CA ILE A 154 8.47 2.55 19.95
C ILE A 154 9.63 3.43 20.45
N ILE A 155 10.87 2.96 20.37
CA ILE A 155 12.03 3.74 20.85
C ILE A 155 12.18 5.03 20.03
N LEU A 156 11.99 4.98 18.70
CA LEU A 156 12.01 6.19 17.87
C LEU A 156 10.93 7.20 18.28
N ALA A 157 9.71 6.73 18.55
CA ALA A 157 8.61 7.59 18.98
C ALA A 157 8.84 8.18 20.38
N LEU A 158 9.43 7.44 21.32
CA LEU A 158 9.81 7.95 22.64
C LEU A 158 10.92 9.01 22.55
N ASN A 159 11.95 8.77 21.73
CA ASN A 159 13.02 9.74 21.54
C ASN A 159 12.49 11.05 20.94
N SER A 160 11.59 10.95 19.95
CA SER A 160 10.93 12.12 19.36
C SER A 160 9.97 12.84 20.31
N TYR A 161 9.40 12.14 21.29
CA TYR A 161 8.56 12.74 22.32
C TYR A 161 9.39 13.57 23.31
N ASN A 162 10.56 13.06 23.69
CA ASN A 162 11.46 13.73 24.63
C ASN A 162 12.21 14.92 24.00
N ASP A 163 12.65 14.79 22.75
CA ASP A 163 13.28 15.86 22.00
C ASP A 163 12.89 15.79 20.52
N ILE A 164 12.05 16.74 20.11
CA ILE A 164 11.56 16.89 18.72
C ILE A 164 12.72 17.22 17.77
N ASN A 165 13.81 17.84 18.26
CA ASN A 165 14.96 18.22 17.46
C ASN A 165 16.04 17.14 17.38
N ALA A 166 16.13 16.22 18.36
CA ALA A 166 17.10 15.14 18.37
C ALA A 166 16.96 14.17 17.18
N TYR A 167 15.74 14.03 16.65
CA TYR A 167 15.47 13.18 15.50
C TYR A 167 14.55 13.88 14.51
N ARG A 168 15.13 14.60 13.54
CA ARG A 168 14.40 15.15 12.38
C ARG A 168 14.55 14.22 11.16
N PRO A 169 13.66 13.24 10.96
CA PRO A 169 13.69 12.48 9.73
C PRO A 169 13.21 13.36 8.56
N ARG A 170 13.50 12.91 7.33
CA ARG A 170 13.12 13.61 6.10
C ARG A 170 11.62 13.93 6.10
N GLN A 171 11.30 15.21 5.91
CA GLN A 171 9.91 15.66 5.78
C GLN A 171 9.25 15.03 4.57
N ARG A 172 7.98 14.65 4.74
CA ARG A 172 7.14 14.07 3.70
C ARG A 172 6.00 15.03 3.37
N SER A 173 5.54 14.95 2.13
CA SER A 173 4.39 15.69 1.63
C SER A 173 3.29 14.72 1.21
N LEU A 174 2.04 15.19 1.18
CA LEU A 174 0.90 14.39 0.70
C LEU A 174 1.07 13.91 -0.74
N PRO A 175 1.54 14.72 -1.71
CA PRO A 175 1.85 14.25 -3.06
C PRO A 175 2.89 13.11 -3.07
N GLY A 176 3.90 13.16 -2.19
CA GLY A 176 4.88 12.08 -2.06
C GLY A 176 4.23 10.75 -1.68
N TYR A 177 3.26 10.76 -0.78
CA TYR A 177 2.47 9.55 -0.45
C TYR A 177 1.67 9.02 -1.63
N VAL A 178 1.05 9.91 -2.42
CA VAL A 178 0.30 9.52 -3.61
C VAL A 178 1.23 8.90 -4.64
N ALA A 179 2.39 9.49 -4.89
CA ALA A 179 3.38 8.97 -5.84
C ALA A 179 3.89 7.59 -5.41
N GLU A 180 4.27 7.40 -4.14
CA GLU A 180 4.69 6.08 -3.65
C GLU A 180 3.58 5.04 -3.75
N ASP A 181 2.34 5.38 -3.34
CA ASP A 181 1.21 4.46 -3.41
C ASP A 181 0.82 4.15 -4.87
N LEU A 182 0.98 5.09 -5.81
CA LEU A 182 0.79 4.90 -7.24
C LEU A 182 1.83 3.93 -7.81
N LEU A 183 3.11 4.11 -7.48
CA LEU A 183 4.18 3.23 -7.94
C LEU A 183 3.96 1.79 -7.46
N LEU A 184 3.57 1.59 -6.20
CA LEU A 184 3.23 0.27 -5.68
C LEU A 184 2.02 -0.34 -6.38
N SER A 185 0.97 0.47 -6.63
CA SER A 185 -0.22 0.02 -7.36
C SER A 185 0.11 -0.39 -8.79
N LEU A 186 0.93 0.39 -9.50
CA LEU A 186 1.40 0.08 -10.86
C LEU A 186 2.23 -1.19 -10.89
N LEU A 187 3.13 -1.37 -9.92
CA LEU A 187 3.98 -2.56 -9.85
C LEU A 187 3.14 -3.84 -9.69
N ILE A 188 2.19 -3.85 -8.75
CA ILE A 188 1.26 -4.98 -8.58
C ILE A 188 0.44 -5.19 -9.85
N ASN A 189 -0.09 -4.12 -10.42
CA ASN A 189 -0.95 -4.18 -11.57
C ASN A 189 -0.24 -4.77 -12.79
N PHE A 190 0.98 -4.32 -13.12
CA PHE A 190 1.76 -4.89 -14.22
C PHE A 190 2.13 -6.35 -13.97
N ALA A 191 2.56 -6.69 -12.75
CA ALA A 191 2.93 -8.06 -12.42
C ALA A 191 1.74 -9.03 -12.51
N LEU A 192 0.52 -8.57 -12.26
CA LEU A 192 -0.69 -9.39 -12.32
C LEU A 192 -1.39 -9.39 -13.68
N VAL A 193 -1.29 -8.30 -14.44
CA VAL A 193 -2.06 -8.11 -15.68
C VAL A 193 -1.27 -8.50 -16.92
N PHE A 194 0.04 -8.26 -16.99
CA PHE A 194 0.81 -8.62 -18.18
C PHE A 194 0.76 -10.12 -18.53
N PRO A 195 0.78 -11.07 -17.57
CA PRO A 195 0.62 -12.49 -17.88
C PRO A 195 -0.72 -12.85 -18.53
N ILE A 196 -1.77 -12.04 -18.31
CA ILE A 196 -3.11 -12.26 -18.88
C ILE A 196 -3.10 -12.20 -20.41
N ALA A 197 -2.16 -11.46 -21.01
CA ALA A 197 -2.06 -11.29 -22.46
C ALA A 197 -1.91 -12.63 -23.22
N ARG A 198 -1.44 -13.70 -22.55
CA ARG A 198 -1.31 -15.03 -23.15
C ARG A 198 -2.61 -15.84 -23.14
N LYS A 199 -3.67 -15.36 -22.48
CA LYS A 199 -4.95 -16.06 -22.44
C LYS A 199 -5.72 -15.94 -23.75
N PRO A 200 -6.45 -16.98 -24.16
CA PRO A 200 -7.20 -16.98 -25.42
C PRO A 200 -8.25 -15.85 -25.48
N ALA A 201 -8.89 -15.53 -24.36
CA ALA A 201 -9.86 -14.43 -24.27
C ALA A 201 -9.27 -13.03 -24.51
N PHE A 202 -7.94 -12.88 -24.41
CA PHE A 202 -7.22 -11.63 -24.65
C PHE A 202 -6.38 -11.69 -25.94
N SER A 203 -6.60 -12.73 -26.75
CA SER A 203 -6.01 -12.83 -28.09
C SER A 203 -6.62 -11.75 -28.98
N LEU A 204 -5.75 -11.02 -29.68
CA LEU A 204 -6.13 -9.98 -30.62
C LEU A 204 -6.13 -10.47 -32.08
N ALA A 205 -6.15 -11.80 -32.29
CA ALA A 205 -6.15 -12.38 -33.64
C ALA A 205 -7.37 -11.97 -34.48
N ALA A 206 -8.53 -11.77 -33.84
CA ALA A 206 -9.75 -11.28 -34.47
C ALA A 206 -9.83 -9.73 -34.55
N GLY A 207 -8.80 -9.02 -34.09
CA GLY A 207 -8.73 -7.56 -34.04
C GLY A 207 -9.35 -6.95 -32.78
N TYR A 208 -9.18 -5.63 -32.62
CA TYR A 208 -9.62 -4.89 -31.43
C TYR A 208 -11.15 -4.72 -31.33
N SER A 209 -11.87 -4.84 -32.45
CA SER A 209 -13.32 -4.71 -32.51
C SER A 209 -14.07 -6.02 -32.25
N ASP A 210 -13.36 -7.11 -31.96
CA ASP A 210 -13.98 -8.39 -31.61
C ASP A 210 -14.80 -8.24 -30.31
N PRO A 211 -16.11 -8.54 -30.31
CA PRO A 211 -16.96 -8.38 -29.13
C PRO A 211 -16.48 -9.20 -27.93
N ALA A 212 -15.94 -10.39 -28.13
CA ALA A 212 -15.47 -11.23 -27.04
C ALA A 212 -14.24 -10.61 -26.36
N PHE A 213 -13.28 -10.11 -27.15
CA PHE A 213 -12.14 -9.35 -26.64
C PHE A 213 -12.58 -8.09 -25.90
N VAL A 214 -13.48 -7.27 -26.47
CA VAL A 214 -13.94 -6.02 -25.84
C VAL A 214 -14.58 -6.30 -24.48
N ILE A 215 -15.43 -7.32 -24.38
CA ILE A 215 -16.07 -7.70 -23.10
C ILE A 215 -15.02 -8.17 -22.09
N ALA A 216 -14.06 -9.02 -22.50
CA ALA A 216 -12.98 -9.48 -21.62
C ALA A 216 -12.13 -8.31 -21.12
N PHE A 217 -11.83 -7.35 -22.00
CA PHE A 217 -11.07 -6.15 -21.68
C PHE A 217 -11.85 -5.20 -20.74
N MET A 218 -13.14 -5.01 -20.97
CA MET A 218 -14.01 -4.26 -20.04
C MET A 218 -14.01 -4.87 -18.65
N ILE A 219 -14.13 -6.19 -18.53
CA ILE A 219 -14.10 -6.89 -17.24
C ILE A 219 -12.74 -6.67 -16.55
N LEU A 220 -11.65 -6.82 -17.30
CA LEU A 220 -10.29 -6.58 -16.79
C LEU A 220 -10.16 -5.16 -16.24
N MET A 221 -10.51 -4.15 -17.04
CA MET A 221 -10.40 -2.74 -16.64
C MET A 221 -11.33 -2.40 -15.47
N GLY A 222 -12.52 -3.00 -15.42
CA GLY A 222 -13.44 -2.92 -14.28
C GLY A 222 -12.83 -3.47 -13.00
N ILE A 223 -12.17 -4.63 -13.05
CA ILE A 223 -11.45 -5.19 -11.89
C ILE A 223 -10.29 -4.28 -11.48
N VAL A 224 -9.51 -3.79 -12.44
CA VAL A 224 -8.36 -2.90 -12.18
C VAL A 224 -8.81 -1.62 -11.46
N ILE A 225 -9.86 -0.94 -11.94
CA ILE A 225 -10.34 0.28 -11.28
C ILE A 225 -10.91 -0.01 -9.88
N LEU A 226 -11.59 -1.14 -9.67
CA LEU A 226 -12.07 -1.53 -8.34
C LEU A 226 -10.91 -1.72 -7.35
N PHE A 227 -9.83 -2.40 -7.76
CA PHE A 227 -8.64 -2.53 -6.92
C PHE A 227 -7.98 -1.17 -6.64
N MET A 228 -7.82 -0.34 -7.67
CA MET A 228 -7.25 1.00 -7.52
C MET A 228 -8.09 1.86 -6.55
N LEU A 229 -9.41 1.88 -6.68
CA LEU A 229 -10.31 2.62 -5.80
C LEU A 229 -10.29 2.06 -4.36
N ALA A 230 -10.24 0.74 -4.19
CA ALA A 230 -10.10 0.12 -2.88
C ALA A 230 -8.80 0.58 -2.19
N PHE A 231 -7.66 0.57 -2.89
CA PHE A 231 -6.40 1.09 -2.36
C PHE A 231 -6.43 2.59 -2.11
N ALA A 232 -7.04 3.37 -3.00
CA ALA A 232 -7.20 4.82 -2.84
C ALA A 232 -7.97 5.17 -1.56
N SER A 233 -8.99 4.38 -1.22
CA SER A 233 -9.88 4.60 -0.08
C SER A 233 -9.26 4.37 1.30
N ARG A 234 -8.08 3.74 1.38
CA ARG A 234 -7.43 3.37 2.64
C ARG A 234 -7.11 4.61 3.49
N SER A 235 -7.73 4.71 4.66
CA SER A 235 -7.44 5.81 5.60
C SER A 235 -6.05 5.68 6.22
N ARG A 236 -5.39 6.83 6.43
CA ARG A 236 -4.11 6.98 7.15
C ARG A 236 -4.18 8.00 8.28
N ARG A 237 -5.37 8.35 8.75
CA ARG A 237 -5.60 9.41 9.75
C ARG A 237 -4.65 9.34 10.95
N TYR A 238 -4.54 8.18 11.60
CA TYR A 238 -3.70 8.01 12.79
C TYR A 238 -2.20 8.09 12.49
N VAL A 239 -1.79 7.63 11.32
CA VAL A 239 -0.40 7.72 10.86
C VAL A 239 -0.03 9.18 10.65
N LEU A 240 -0.85 9.91 9.86
CA LEU A 240 -0.64 11.33 9.59
C LEU A 240 -0.64 12.16 10.87
N PHE A 241 -1.53 11.86 11.82
CA PHE A 241 -1.54 12.58 13.10
C PHE A 241 -0.25 12.40 13.89
N GLY A 242 0.27 11.16 13.99
CA GLY A 242 1.58 10.93 14.60
C GLY A 242 2.73 11.59 13.85
N GLU A 243 2.65 11.67 12.52
CA GLU A 243 3.64 12.35 11.69
C GLU A 243 3.61 13.89 11.81
N ILE A 244 2.45 14.46 12.15
CA ILE A 244 2.38 15.89 12.47
C ILE A 244 2.96 16.15 13.87
N LEU A 245 2.70 15.26 14.83
CA LEU A 245 3.19 15.42 16.21
C LEU A 245 4.72 15.32 16.32
N ASN A 246 5.34 14.44 15.54
CA ASN A 246 6.80 14.30 15.49
C ASN A 246 7.47 15.24 14.46
N GLY A 247 6.71 16.15 13.81
CA GLY A 247 7.24 17.15 12.87
C GLY A 247 7.75 16.60 11.53
N THR A 248 7.30 15.42 11.11
CA THR A 248 7.79 14.72 9.91
C THR A 248 6.89 14.89 8.69
N LEU A 249 5.66 15.32 8.89
CA LEU A 249 4.77 15.76 7.83
C LEU A 249 4.87 17.27 7.66
N ASP A 250 5.16 17.70 6.44
CA ASP A 250 5.14 19.11 6.09
C ASP A 250 3.69 19.62 6.05
N THR A 251 3.37 20.54 6.96
CA THR A 251 2.03 21.13 7.08
C THR A 251 1.80 22.29 6.14
N ASP A 252 2.86 22.87 5.58
CA ASP A 252 2.81 24.09 4.78
C ASP A 252 2.61 23.77 3.29
N THR A 253 2.97 22.55 2.88
CA THR A 253 2.81 22.09 1.50
C THR A 253 1.52 21.35 1.22
N ALA A 254 0.56 21.23 2.15
CA ALA A 254 -0.71 20.55 1.92
C ALA A 254 -1.62 21.36 0.98
N PRO A 255 -1.62 21.08 -0.35
CA PRO A 255 -2.34 21.88 -1.32
C PRO A 255 -3.85 21.67 -1.22
N PHE A 256 -4.60 22.65 -1.73
CA PHE A 256 -6.06 22.65 -1.88
C PHE A 256 -6.62 21.29 -2.37
N ALA A 257 -7.82 20.93 -1.91
CA ALA A 257 -8.49 19.71 -2.34
C ALA A 257 -8.74 19.75 -3.86
N PRO A 258 -8.22 18.80 -4.66
CA PRO A 258 -8.27 18.87 -6.12
C PRO A 258 -9.70 18.99 -6.62
N TRP A 259 -10.67 18.34 -5.97
CA TRP A 259 -12.07 18.38 -6.37
C TRP A 259 -13.03 18.74 -5.22
N SER A 260 -13.20 20.05 -4.98
CA SER A 260 -14.28 20.56 -4.14
C SER A 260 -15.68 20.27 -4.73
N PHE A 261 -15.79 20.14 -6.05
CA PHE A 261 -17.09 19.94 -6.74
C PHE A 261 -17.71 18.56 -6.49
N THR A 262 -16.90 17.49 -6.38
CA THR A 262 -17.40 16.13 -6.09
C THR A 262 -17.51 15.83 -4.59
N SER A 263 -17.20 16.81 -3.73
CA SER A 263 -17.35 16.68 -2.27
C SER A 263 -18.78 16.37 -1.84
N LYS A 264 -19.77 16.81 -2.63
CA LYS A 264 -21.20 16.53 -2.39
C LYS A 264 -21.61 15.09 -2.72
N LEU A 265 -20.79 14.36 -3.48
CA LEU A 265 -21.05 12.97 -3.83
C LEU A 265 -20.43 12.04 -2.78
N THR A 266 -21.24 11.10 -2.28
CA THR A 266 -20.75 9.98 -1.46
C THR A 266 -19.66 9.20 -2.20
N ARG A 267 -18.70 8.63 -1.47
CA ARG A 267 -17.61 7.82 -2.06
C ARG A 267 -18.13 6.70 -2.97
N PHE A 268 -19.22 6.03 -2.56
CA PHE A 268 -19.83 4.97 -3.35
C PHE A 268 -20.34 5.46 -4.71
N LYS A 269 -21.07 6.58 -4.74
CA LYS A 269 -21.55 7.19 -5.99
C LYS A 269 -20.39 7.57 -6.92
N ARG A 270 -19.31 8.16 -6.38
CA ARG A 270 -18.12 8.47 -7.19
C ARG A 270 -17.48 7.20 -7.76
N ALA A 271 -17.31 6.17 -6.93
CA ALA A 271 -16.76 4.89 -7.37
C ALA A 271 -17.60 4.25 -8.49
N LEU A 272 -18.94 4.32 -8.39
CA LEU A 272 -19.84 3.82 -9.43
C LEU A 272 -19.69 4.63 -10.74
N ILE A 273 -19.63 5.96 -10.66
CA ILE A 273 -19.40 6.82 -11.83
C ILE A 273 -18.07 6.45 -12.50
N TRP A 274 -17.01 6.29 -11.72
CA TRP A 274 -15.70 5.92 -12.23
C TRP A 274 -15.65 4.53 -12.84
N LEU A 275 -16.37 3.57 -12.25
CA LEU A 275 -16.53 2.24 -12.81
C LEU A 275 -17.21 2.31 -14.18
N LEU A 276 -18.36 2.98 -14.28
CA LEU A 276 -19.10 3.13 -15.54
C LEU A 276 -18.27 3.86 -16.60
N ALA A 277 -17.58 4.95 -16.23
CA ALA A 277 -16.69 5.69 -17.11
C ALA A 277 -15.53 4.81 -17.62
N THR A 278 -14.97 3.96 -16.75
CA THR A 278 -13.91 3.01 -17.12
C THR A 278 -14.41 1.94 -18.09
N LEU A 279 -15.60 1.40 -17.87
CA LEU A 279 -16.21 0.41 -18.76
C LEU A 279 -16.47 1.02 -20.14
N LEU A 280 -17.03 2.23 -20.20
CA LEU A 280 -17.25 2.94 -21.46
C LEU A 280 -15.93 3.27 -22.16
N TRP A 281 -14.93 3.74 -21.41
CA TRP A 281 -13.60 4.04 -21.94
C TRP A 281 -12.93 2.81 -22.56
N SER A 282 -13.12 1.64 -21.95
CA SER A 282 -12.58 0.36 -22.46
C SER A 282 -13.15 0.03 -23.84
N ILE A 283 -14.45 0.29 -24.08
CA ILE A 283 -15.06 0.13 -25.41
C ILE A 283 -14.46 1.15 -26.38
N VAL A 284 -14.45 2.43 -26.00
CA VAL A 284 -13.99 3.54 -26.84
C VAL A 284 -12.55 3.33 -27.29
N ILE A 285 -11.65 2.96 -26.38
CA ILE A 285 -10.22 2.79 -26.70
C ILE A 285 -9.98 1.60 -27.65
N CYS A 286 -10.72 0.49 -27.47
CA CYS A 286 -10.68 -0.63 -28.41
C CYS A 286 -11.13 -0.21 -29.82
N LEU A 287 -12.22 0.56 -29.93
CA LEU A 287 -12.72 1.07 -31.21
C LEU A 287 -11.77 2.08 -31.86
N ILE A 288 -11.12 2.95 -31.07
CA ILE A 288 -10.09 3.87 -31.57
C ILE A 288 -8.91 3.08 -32.15
N PHE A 289 -8.40 2.08 -31.42
CA PHE A 289 -7.31 1.24 -31.90
C PHE A 289 -7.66 0.46 -33.17
N ALA A 290 -8.92 0.01 -33.28
CA ALA A 290 -9.45 -0.61 -34.50
C ALA A 290 -9.48 0.39 -35.67
N ALA A 291 -10.02 1.59 -35.45
CA ALA A 291 -10.17 2.63 -36.48
C ALA A 291 -8.82 3.18 -36.98
N TRP A 292 -7.81 3.21 -36.13
CA TRP A 292 -6.46 3.66 -36.49
C TRP A 292 -5.56 2.57 -37.08
N HIS A 293 -6.09 1.35 -37.28
CA HIS A 293 -5.34 0.22 -37.84
C HIS A 293 -4.00 -0.04 -37.13
N ILE A 294 -3.94 0.17 -35.81
CA ILE A 294 -2.74 -0.11 -35.02
C ILE A 294 -2.48 -1.62 -35.06
N THR A 295 -1.20 -2.02 -35.08
CA THR A 295 -0.84 -3.44 -35.04
C THR A 295 -1.42 -4.11 -33.78
N PRO A 296 -2.06 -5.29 -33.88
CA PRO A 296 -2.68 -5.95 -32.74
C PRO A 296 -1.68 -6.32 -31.63
N GLN A 297 -1.65 -5.52 -30.56
CA GLN A 297 -0.77 -5.69 -29.41
C GLN A 297 -1.50 -5.32 -28.11
N PHE A 298 -1.47 -6.23 -27.14
CA PHE A 298 -2.20 -6.04 -25.87
C PHE A 298 -1.56 -4.95 -24.98
N ILE A 299 -0.23 -4.90 -24.90
CA ILE A 299 0.48 -4.02 -23.96
C ILE A 299 0.22 -2.53 -24.25
N PRO A 300 0.39 -2.02 -25.49
CA PRO A 300 0.12 -0.61 -25.79
C PRO A 300 -1.34 -0.23 -25.53
N LEU A 301 -2.30 -1.07 -25.93
CA LEU A 301 -3.72 -0.87 -25.65
C LEU A 301 -3.97 -0.75 -24.15
N TYR A 302 -3.42 -1.68 -23.37
CA TYR A 302 -3.58 -1.70 -21.92
C TYR A 302 -3.01 -0.44 -21.26
N LEU A 303 -1.80 -0.01 -21.65
CA LEU A 303 -1.18 1.20 -21.11
C LEU A 303 -2.00 2.46 -21.43
N CYS A 304 -2.51 2.59 -22.66
CA CYS A 304 -3.40 3.69 -23.02
C CYS A 304 -4.73 3.66 -22.25
N ALA A 305 -5.30 2.46 -22.08
CA ALA A 305 -6.52 2.27 -21.30
C ALA A 305 -6.31 2.62 -19.82
N LEU A 306 -5.11 2.38 -19.28
CA LEU A 306 -4.77 2.61 -17.88
C LEU A 306 -4.63 4.09 -17.51
N LEU A 307 -4.21 4.96 -18.44
CA LEU A 307 -3.95 6.39 -18.17
C LEU A 307 -5.08 7.12 -17.41
N PRO A 308 -6.36 7.08 -17.86
CA PRO A 308 -7.43 7.74 -17.11
C PRO A 308 -7.66 7.12 -15.73
N LEU A 309 -7.44 5.80 -15.57
CA LEU A 309 -7.56 5.15 -14.26
C LEU A 309 -6.47 5.63 -13.29
N LEU A 310 -5.25 5.90 -13.79
CA LEU A 310 -4.18 6.48 -12.96
C LEU A 310 -4.53 7.88 -12.50
N ALA A 311 -5.11 8.70 -13.38
CA ALA A 311 -5.59 10.03 -13.03
C ALA A 311 -6.68 9.96 -11.94
N VAL A 312 -7.67 9.08 -12.13
CA VAL A 312 -8.74 8.83 -11.15
C VAL A 312 -8.16 8.36 -9.82
N TYR A 313 -7.22 7.41 -9.84
CA TYR A 313 -6.54 6.91 -8.65
C TYR A 313 -5.83 8.04 -7.88
N CYS A 314 -5.02 8.84 -8.58
CA CYS A 314 -4.29 9.96 -7.98
C CYS A 314 -5.24 10.95 -7.30
N VAL A 315 -6.34 11.32 -7.98
CA VAL A 315 -7.33 12.25 -7.45
C VAL A 315 -8.04 11.68 -6.22
N GLU A 316 -8.56 10.45 -6.28
CA GLU A 316 -9.28 9.83 -5.16
C GLU A 316 -8.35 9.54 -3.97
N ARG A 317 -7.12 9.13 -4.25
CA ARG A 317 -6.10 8.88 -3.22
C ARG A 317 -5.73 10.17 -2.51
N TYR A 318 -5.44 11.21 -3.28
CA TYR A 318 -5.11 12.52 -2.74
C TYR A 318 -6.26 13.08 -1.92
N GLN A 319 -7.50 13.02 -2.43
CA GLN A 319 -8.69 13.49 -1.71
C GLN A 319 -8.86 12.78 -0.35
N THR A 320 -8.63 11.46 -0.33
CA THR A 320 -8.68 10.66 0.90
C THR A 320 -7.58 11.07 1.88
N LEU A 321 -6.35 11.28 1.41
CA LEU A 321 -5.24 11.73 2.24
C LEU A 321 -5.45 13.15 2.77
N TYR A 322 -5.97 14.05 1.96
CA TYR A 322 -6.30 15.42 2.34
C TYR A 322 -7.38 15.46 3.44
N SER A 323 -8.45 14.67 3.30
CA SER A 323 -9.47 14.52 4.36
C SER A 323 -8.84 14.02 5.67
N ASN A 324 -8.02 12.97 5.60
CA ASN A 324 -7.33 12.42 6.78
C ASN A 324 -6.37 13.44 7.41
N PHE A 325 -5.72 14.27 6.60
CA PHE A 325 -4.82 15.33 7.05
C PHE A 325 -5.58 16.42 7.82
N ASN A 326 -6.71 16.90 7.29
CA ASN A 326 -7.55 17.87 7.99
C ASN A 326 -8.09 17.31 9.32
N GLU A 327 -8.53 16.05 9.33
CA GLU A 327 -8.94 15.38 10.56
C GLU A 327 -7.79 15.23 11.56
N ALA A 328 -6.55 15.05 11.09
CA ALA A 328 -5.35 14.96 11.92
C ALA A 328 -4.95 16.33 12.48
N LEU A 329 -5.09 17.42 11.71
CA LEU A 329 -4.93 18.79 12.19
C LEU A 329 -5.94 19.14 13.28
N GLU A 330 -7.20 18.74 13.11
CA GLU A 330 -8.23 18.92 14.13
C GLU A 330 -7.90 18.14 15.41
N MET A 331 -7.46 16.88 15.28
CA MET A 331 -6.97 16.08 16.41
C MET A 331 -5.80 16.75 17.13
N ARG A 332 -4.86 17.35 16.39
CA ARG A 332 -3.74 18.10 16.98
C ARG A 332 -4.22 19.31 17.76
N LYS A 333 -5.16 20.10 17.22
CA LYS A 333 -5.72 21.26 17.94
C LYS A 333 -6.33 20.84 19.28
N ARG A 334 -7.12 19.76 19.28
CA ARG A 334 -7.72 19.20 20.51
C ARG A 334 -6.64 18.68 21.48
N HIS A 335 -5.63 17.97 20.98
CA HIS A 335 -4.54 17.46 21.80
C HIS A 335 -3.75 18.60 22.47
N LEU A 336 -3.42 19.66 21.73
CA LEU A 336 -2.74 20.85 22.28
C LEU A 336 -3.59 21.58 23.33
N ALA A 337 -4.90 21.71 23.10
CA ALA A 337 -5.82 22.30 24.08
C ALA A 337 -5.86 21.54 25.41
N HIS A 338 -5.76 20.21 25.37
CA HIS A 338 -5.71 19.38 26.58
C HIS A 338 -4.32 19.29 27.22
N ALA A 339 -3.25 19.41 26.43
CA ALA A 339 -1.87 19.38 26.92
C ALA A 339 -1.43 20.72 27.55
N ASN A 340 -2.05 21.85 27.18
CA ASN A 340 -1.73 23.18 27.71
C ASN A 340 -3.02 23.95 28.08
N PRO A 341 -3.57 23.78 29.31
CA PRO A 341 -4.77 24.49 29.74
C PRO A 341 -4.59 26.02 29.89
N LYS A 342 -3.37 26.55 29.73
CA LYS A 342 -3.05 27.98 29.83
C LYS A 342 -3.01 28.73 28.48
N ALA A 343 -3.17 28.03 27.35
CA ALA A 343 -3.15 28.65 26.01
C ALA A 343 -4.53 29.09 25.50
N ILE A 344 -5.58 28.95 26.33
CA ILE A 344 -6.92 29.49 26.07
C ILE A 344 -7.15 30.61 27.09
N LYS A 345 -6.60 31.78 26.78
CA LYS A 345 -7.11 33.08 27.24
C LYS A 345 -6.95 34.08 26.11
#